data_AF-A0A941WAI1-F1
#
_entry.id   AF-A0A941WAI1-F1
#
_cell.length_a   1.000
_cell.length_b   1.000
_cell.length_c   1.000
_cell.angle_alpha   90.00
_cell.angle_beta   90.00
_cell.angle_gamma   90.00
#
_symmetry.space_group_name_H-M   'P 1'
#
loop_
_entity.id
_entity.type
_entity.pdbx_description
1 polymer ?
#
loop_
_entity_poly.entity_id
_entity_poly.type
_entity_poly.pdbx_seq_one_letter_code
_entity_poly.pdbx_strand_id
1 'polypeptide(L)'
;MKLIDMSAAIGYGTVNKSIVNHENYPVYEKVKQARNSAELLAEMDFCGIDEAVTWHQAMYDVSVNYGNRLYLSDPGNHTGRLKGTIGLLPAISDADFEISKLDRTVD
;
A
#
# COMPACT_ATOMS: atom_id res chain seq x y z
N MET A 1 -23.60 7.33 9.24
CA MET A 1 -22.78 6.11 9.08
C MET A 1 -21.37 6.58 8.82
N LYS A 2 -20.35 5.95 9.41
CA LYS A 2 -18.94 6.27 9.10
C LYS A 2 -18.44 5.38 7.97
N LEU A 3 -17.74 5.95 6.99
CA LEU A 3 -17.05 5.22 5.92
C LEU A 3 -15.54 5.18 6.23
N ILE A 4 -15.01 3.97 6.35
CA ILE A 4 -13.59 3.75 6.67
C ILE A 4 -12.94 2.98 5.52
N ASP A 5 -11.92 3.56 4.91
CA ASP A 5 -11.08 2.85 3.95
C ASP A 5 -10.04 2.01 4.69
N MET A 6 -10.02 0.70 4.42
CA MET A 6 -9.13 -0.23 5.09
C MET A 6 -7.77 -0.39 4.39
N SER A 7 -7.55 0.26 3.24
CA SER A 7 -6.26 0.20 2.53
C SER A 7 -6.06 1.40 1.59
N ALA A 8 -5.54 2.50 2.12
CA ALA A 8 -5.09 3.65 1.34
C ALA A 8 -3.57 3.76 1.28
N ALA A 9 -3.01 3.93 0.08
CA ALA A 9 -1.57 4.08 -0.13
C ALA A 9 -1.17 5.56 -0.22
N ILE A 10 -0.06 5.90 0.44
CA ILE A 10 0.62 7.20 0.33
C ILE A 10 1.97 7.01 -0.36
N GLY A 11 2.34 7.96 -1.21
CA GLY A 11 3.58 7.97 -1.98
C GLY A 11 3.32 7.56 -3.43
N TYR A 12 4.14 8.07 -4.35
CA TYR A 12 3.99 7.72 -5.76
C TYR A 12 4.33 6.26 -6.03
N GLY A 13 3.38 5.53 -6.61
CA GLY A 13 3.63 4.25 -7.26
C GLY A 13 4.57 4.43 -8.44
N THR A 14 5.69 3.73 -8.38
CA THR A 14 6.64 3.61 -9.51
C THR A 14 6.27 2.47 -10.44
N VAL A 15 5.36 1.59 -10.00
CA VAL A 15 4.94 0.39 -10.72
C VAL A 15 3.50 0.55 -11.21
N ASN A 16 3.34 0.71 -12.54
CA ASN A 16 2.06 0.47 -13.19
C ASN A 16 1.73 -1.03 -13.10
N LYS A 17 0.51 -1.38 -12.70
CA LYS A 17 0.14 -2.77 -12.48
C LYS A 17 -0.55 -3.33 -13.72
N SER A 18 -0.02 -4.43 -14.25
CA SER A 18 -0.78 -5.34 -15.11
C SER A 18 -1.30 -6.44 -14.20
N ILE A 19 -2.61 -6.46 -13.98
CA ILE A 19 -3.28 -7.40 -13.09
C ILE A 19 -4.29 -8.21 -13.86
N VAL A 20 -4.55 -9.42 -13.38
CA VAL A 20 -5.72 -10.19 -13.77
C VAL A 20 -6.85 -9.79 -12.84
N ASN A 21 -7.95 -9.26 -13.39
CA ASN A 21 -9.10 -8.87 -12.58
C ASN A 21 -9.86 -10.11 -12.07
N HIS A 22 -10.90 -9.88 -11.25
CA HIS A 22 -11.75 -10.94 -10.70
C HIS A 22 -12.55 -11.73 -11.76
N GLU A 23 -12.50 -11.32 -13.03
CA GLU A 23 -13.14 -11.97 -14.18
C GLU A 23 -12.12 -12.66 -15.11
N ASN A 24 -10.84 -12.76 -14.69
CA ASN A 24 -9.73 -13.31 -15.48
C ASN A 24 -9.31 -12.51 -16.73
N TYR A 25 -9.63 -11.22 -16.81
CA TYR A 25 -9.14 -10.35 -17.87
C TYR A 25 -7.83 -9.65 -17.48
N PRO A 26 -6.83 -9.58 -18.38
CA PRO A 26 -5.66 -8.75 -18.18
C PRO A 26 -6.06 -7.26 -18.30
N VAL A 27 -5.86 -6.52 -17.22
CA VAL A 27 -6.18 -5.08 -17.12
C VAL A 27 -4.91 -4.30 -16.80
N TYR A 28 -4.77 -3.14 -17.46
CA TYR A 28 -3.78 -2.14 -17.08
C TYR A 28 -4.43 -1.14 -16.15
N GLU A 29 -4.06 -1.20 -14.87
CA GLU A 29 -4.59 -0.29 -13.88
C GLU A 29 -3.70 0.96 -13.76
N LYS A 30 -4.27 2.12 -14.07
CA LYS A 30 -3.66 3.43 -13.80
C LYS A 30 -4.32 4.03 -12.59
N VAL A 31 -3.78 3.73 -11.41
CA VAL A 31 -4.27 4.30 -10.15
C VAL A 31 -3.51 5.59 -9.86
N LYS A 32 -4.24 6.70 -9.75
CA LYS A 32 -3.66 7.94 -9.20
C LYS A 32 -3.44 7.73 -7.72
N GLN A 33 -2.19 7.68 -7.28
CA GLN A 33 -1.85 7.60 -5.88
C GLN A 33 -1.61 8.99 -5.30
N ALA A 34 -2.04 9.19 -4.05
CA ALA A 34 -1.78 10.42 -3.32
C ALA A 34 -0.28 10.52 -2.99
N ARG A 35 0.35 11.66 -3.29
CA ARG A 35 1.78 11.86 -3.02
C ARG A 35 2.11 11.83 -1.53
N ASN A 36 1.22 12.39 -0.74
CA ASN A 36 1.39 12.64 0.68
C ASN A 36 0.01 12.62 1.36
N SER A 37 0.04 12.71 2.69
CA SER A 37 -1.15 12.76 3.55
C SER A 37 -2.13 13.87 3.17
N ALA A 38 -1.66 15.06 2.80
CA ALA A 38 -2.53 16.19 2.44
C ALA A 38 -3.36 15.91 1.20
N GLU A 39 -2.77 15.31 0.17
CA GLU A 39 -3.50 14.91 -1.04
C GLU A 39 -4.49 13.78 -0.76
N LEU A 40 -4.09 12.80 0.06
CA LEU A 40 -4.98 11.71 0.43
C LEU A 40 -6.20 12.23 1.18
N LEU A 41 -6.00 13.14 2.14
CA LEU A 41 -7.10 13.75 2.89
C LEU A 41 -8.05 14.54 1.99
N ALA A 42 -7.52 15.27 1.01
CA ALA A 42 -8.35 15.98 0.03
C ALA A 42 -9.19 15.02 -0.83
N GLU A 43 -8.62 13.89 -1.24
CA GLU A 43 -9.35 12.85 -1.98
C GLU A 43 -10.40 12.17 -1.09
N MET A 44 -10.07 11.88 0.16
CA MET A 44 -11.01 11.35 1.15
C MET A 44 -12.20 12.28 1.37
N ASP A 45 -11.95 13.60 1.48
CA ASP A 45 -13.00 14.60 1.61
C ASP A 45 -13.91 14.64 0.38
N PHE A 46 -13.33 14.52 -0.82
CA PHE A 46 -14.10 14.42 -2.06
C PHE A 46 -14.95 13.15 -2.12
N CYS A 47 -14.41 12.01 -1.68
CA CYS A 47 -15.09 10.71 -1.71
C CYS A 47 -16.06 10.50 -0.53
N GLY A 48 -16.07 11.38 0.46
CA GLY A 48 -16.86 11.21 1.68
C GLY A 48 -16.34 10.11 2.62
N ILE A 49 -15.02 9.90 2.66
CA ILE A 49 -14.36 8.93 3.54
C ILE A 49 -13.94 9.62 4.85
N ASP A 50 -14.38 9.06 5.98
CA ASP A 50 -14.12 9.63 7.30
C ASP A 50 -12.70 9.34 7.80
N GLU A 51 -12.28 8.08 7.68
CA GLU A 51 -11.00 7.57 8.20
C GLU A 51 -10.38 6.56 7.21
N ALA A 52 -9.06 6.41 7.25
CA ALA A 52 -8.36 5.46 6.41
C ALA A 52 -7.24 4.74 7.18
N VAL A 53 -7.06 3.45 6.93
CA VAL A 53 -5.84 2.71 7.28
C VAL A 53 -4.83 2.92 6.16
N THR A 54 -3.68 3.47 6.51
CA THR A 54 -2.71 3.99 5.54
C THR A 54 -1.35 3.32 5.63
N TRP A 55 -0.73 3.11 4.48
CA TRP A 55 0.62 2.55 4.35
C TRP A 55 1.40 3.30 3.27
N HIS A 56 2.72 3.11 3.21
CA HIS A 56 3.57 3.78 2.21
C HIS A 56 3.84 2.87 1.02
N GLN A 57 3.61 3.35 -0.20
CA GLN A 57 3.77 2.58 -1.43
C GLN A 57 5.16 1.93 -1.57
N ALA A 58 6.22 2.64 -1.14
CA ALA A 58 7.58 2.10 -1.12
C ALA A 58 7.80 0.84 -0.27
N MET A 59 6.86 0.49 0.63
CA MET A 59 6.86 -0.82 1.31
C MET A 59 6.72 -1.96 0.30
N TYR A 60 5.91 -1.74 -0.74
CA TYR A 60 5.69 -2.67 -1.83
C TYR A 60 6.74 -2.51 -2.94
N ASP A 61 7.01 -1.28 -3.38
CA ASP A 61 7.87 -1.03 -4.55
C ASP A 61 9.36 -1.30 -4.29
N VAL A 62 9.84 -1.13 -3.05
CA VAL A 62 11.28 -1.14 -2.73
C VAL A 62 11.61 -2.15 -1.63
N SER A 63 11.15 -1.88 -0.40
CA SER A 63 11.25 -2.80 0.73
C SER A 63 10.41 -2.28 1.89
N VAL A 64 9.89 -3.20 2.68
CA VAL A 64 9.11 -2.88 3.88
C VAL A 64 9.86 -1.96 4.84
N ASN A 65 11.15 -2.21 5.10
CA ASN A 65 11.94 -1.38 6.00
C ASN A 65 12.15 0.04 5.47
N TYR A 66 12.33 0.21 4.16
CA TYR A 66 12.44 1.53 3.56
C TYR A 66 11.11 2.28 3.60
N GLY A 67 10.02 1.62 3.20
CA GLY A 67 8.67 2.20 3.24
C GLY A 67 8.21 2.57 4.65
N ASN A 68 8.49 1.72 5.65
CA ASN A 68 8.22 2.03 7.06
C ASN A 68 8.94 3.30 7.50
N ARG A 69 10.23 3.45 7.16
CA ARG A 69 11.00 4.65 7.51
C ARG A 69 10.43 5.90 6.87
N LEU A 70 10.07 5.85 5.59
CA LEU A 70 9.43 6.98 4.90
C LEU A 70 8.11 7.34 5.57
N TYR A 71 7.25 6.35 5.83
CA TYR A 71 5.95 6.56 6.47
C TYR A 71 6.09 7.27 7.82
N LEU A 72 6.95 6.76 8.69
CA LEU A 72 7.17 7.26 10.05
C LEU A 72 7.87 8.62 10.10
N SER A 73 8.57 9.01 9.01
CA SER A 73 9.28 10.29 8.95
C SER A 73 8.38 11.50 8.69
N ASP A 74 7.16 11.28 8.19
CA ASP A 74 6.21 12.35 7.90
C ASP A 74 5.10 12.40 8.98
N PRO A 75 5.09 13.42 9.84
CA PRO A 75 4.07 13.55 10.88
C PRO A 75 2.65 13.73 10.32
N GLY A 76 2.50 14.18 9.07
CA GLY A 76 1.22 14.28 8.39
C GLY A 76 0.54 12.93 8.18
N ASN A 77 1.30 11.82 8.22
CA ASN A 77 0.76 10.45 8.11
C ASN A 77 0.11 9.92 9.39
N HIS A 78 0.14 10.70 10.47
CA HIS A 78 -0.36 10.32 11.80
C HIS A 78 -1.41 11.33 12.27
N THR A 79 -2.56 11.36 11.60
CA THR A 79 -3.67 12.23 12.00
C THR A 79 -4.74 11.44 12.75
N GLY A 80 -5.70 12.15 13.36
CA GLY A 80 -6.89 11.50 13.90
C GLY A 80 -7.67 10.69 12.85
N ARG A 81 -7.53 11.00 11.56
CA ARG A 81 -8.23 10.34 10.43
C ARG A 81 -7.38 9.28 9.72
N LEU A 82 -6.06 9.41 9.71
CA LEU A 82 -5.14 8.48 9.06
C LEU A 82 -4.53 7.53 10.09
N LYS A 83 -4.92 6.27 10.03
CA LYS A 83 -4.44 5.19 10.90
C LYS A 83 -3.28 4.47 10.21
N GLY A 84 -2.07 4.94 10.46
CA GLY A 84 -0.88 4.33 9.87
C GLY A 84 -0.68 2.87 10.26
N THR A 85 -0.29 2.06 9.28
CA THR A 85 0.18 0.69 9.47
C THR A 85 1.62 0.54 8.97
N ILE A 86 2.35 -0.42 9.52
CA ILE A 86 3.71 -0.77 9.12
C ILE A 86 3.73 -2.22 8.66
N GLY A 87 4.58 -2.51 7.68
CA GLY A 87 4.85 -3.89 7.30
C GLY A 87 5.90 -4.51 8.22
N LEU A 88 5.77 -5.78 8.55
CA LEU A 88 6.88 -6.61 8.98
C LEU A 88 6.88 -7.85 8.09
N LEU A 89 7.98 -8.04 7.36
CA LEU A 89 8.20 -9.24 6.58
C LEU A 89 9.48 -9.92 7.05
N PRO A 90 9.58 -11.25 6.88
CA PRO A 90 10.84 -11.97 7.01
C PRO A 90 11.93 -11.29 6.18
N ALA A 91 13.18 -11.49 6.57
CA ALA A 91 14.29 -11.00 5.76
C ALA A 91 14.19 -11.61 4.35
N ILE A 92 14.49 -10.85 3.30
CA ILE A 92 14.61 -11.41 1.94
C ILE A 92 15.72 -12.47 1.87
N SER A 93 16.65 -12.47 2.82
CA SER A 93 17.66 -13.50 3.01
C SER A 93 17.20 -14.67 3.90
N ASP A 94 15.94 -14.68 4.32
CA ASP A 94 15.39 -15.82 5.04
C ASP A 94 15.24 -16.98 4.06
N ALA A 95 16.03 -18.03 4.30
CA ALA A 95 16.10 -19.19 3.42
C ALA A 95 14.72 -19.85 3.23
N ASP A 96 13.78 -19.68 4.16
CA ASP A 96 12.43 -20.26 4.05
C ASP A 96 11.50 -19.49 3.11
N PHE A 97 11.90 -18.29 2.69
CA PHE A 97 11.14 -17.43 1.76
C PHE A 97 11.85 -17.26 0.40
N GLU A 98 12.83 -18.11 0.09
CA GLU A 98 13.43 -18.17 -1.25
C GLU A 98 12.40 -18.50 -2.33
N ILE A 99 12.55 -17.92 -3.52
CA ILE A 99 11.66 -18.15 -4.68
C ILE A 99 11.54 -19.65 -4.99
N SER A 100 12.64 -20.40 -4.84
CA SER A 100 12.70 -21.86 -5.02
C SER A 100 11.75 -22.64 -4.10
N LYS A 101 11.37 -22.07 -2.95
CA LYS A 101 10.45 -22.68 -1.97
C LYS A 101 9.00 -22.18 -2.09
N LEU A 102 8.75 -21.15 -2.90
CA LEU A 102 7.41 -20.62 -3.17
C LEU A 102 6.65 -21.41 -4.26
N ASP A 103 7.33 -22.32 -4.95
CA ASP A 103 6.74 -23.20 -5.95
C ASP A 103 5.91 -24.28 -5.23
N ARG A 104 4.68 -23.91 -4.84
CA ARG A 104 3.66 -24.90 -4.53
C ARG A 104 3.18 -25.43 -5.88
N THR A 105 3.77 -26.54 -6.33
CA THR A 105 3.19 -27.37 -7.36
C THR A 105 1.73 -27.62 -6.97
N VAL A 106 0.84 -27.03 -7.75
CA VAL A 106 -0.57 -27.38 -7.72
C VAL A 106 -0.64 -28.73 -8.43
N ASP A 107 -0.74 -29.80 -7.65
CA ASP A 107 -1.08 -31.14 -8.14
C ASP A 107 -2.47 -31.14 -8.81
#